data_AF-A0A9D5QC98-F1
#
_entry.id   AF-A0A9D5QC98-F1
#
_cell.length_a   1.000
_cell.length_b   1.000
_cell.length_c   1.000
_cell.angle_alpha   90.00
_cell.angle_beta   90.00
_cell.angle_gamma   90.00
#
_symmetry.space_group_name_H-M   'P 1'
#
loop_
_entity.id
_entity.type
_entity.pdbx_description
1 polymer ?
#
loop_
_entity_poly.entity_id
_entity_poly.type
_entity_poly.pdbx_seq_one_letter_code
_entity_poly.pdbx_strand_id
1 'polypeptide(L)'
;SSYSPQWERLYHDLILNYKDIYSRSKAFDIDPSHAYPFPEKMLIIYAHDYRPAANPKLQEYIKWKEQKGFVIETKNLNSITSSARDTFAVYDVRDTIQAWFYRTIASGKYVLLVGDATGFDWSYDFDEKQFYYAVQCAHDSLIPTFGGYEYDYSYWKYLFSDYFYQLVAGTDSFPDLCIGRWCCRNSDELTTYVDKTISYEMGGSSSWHPERSLYVAYRGDAVGGTSFQDTKEYIASNFHYPYCELYADEGAETQDIINEIESTNGYGIVNYCGHGGKTSWAQWDLAHSSFTSSQAMDLENTDHYPIVYNMCCYNGLVADPSDWPVMVEGWTRNPDGGAAGAFGASLVSWISRNNKQDSAMFRAHFNQYLLMNCGMAINYGKIFILQDAPTSKYPKQNAWMYYWIGDPGIDVWRGYPWPTLDSVKFGSQIEVRIIAMGPHAPVSGTKVCIHRDGGGYHKIRYTDEYGSAYFPYPDSIGKYYVTGTNQSQFYSIIPMRDSFNYTGSFGEQGQPLVELIEWNLKPLQPISTFSTQTISYSVAGKLGSKVGQFIDLSVFDASGRRVRNLVSDKHNPGHYSVTWDCKDNRGLNCPSGVYFVRMNTEDFHTCKRTILIK
;
A
#
# COMPACT_ATOMS: atom_id res chain seq x y z
N SER A 1 9.02 2.50 28.80
CA SER A 1 8.85 3.96 28.80
C SER A 1 7.35 4.25 28.77
N SER A 2 6.83 4.99 29.74
CA SER A 2 5.40 5.27 29.90
C SER A 2 4.94 6.33 28.90
N TYR A 3 3.95 6.00 28.06
CA TYR A 3 3.29 6.93 27.16
C TYR A 3 2.73 8.16 27.88
N SER A 4 2.57 9.29 27.16
CA SER A 4 2.04 10.51 27.78
C SER A 4 0.58 10.29 28.23
N PRO A 5 0.14 10.90 29.35
CA PRO A 5 -1.25 10.81 29.82
C PRO A 5 -2.28 11.30 28.79
N GLN A 6 -1.88 12.17 27.86
CA GLN A 6 -2.74 12.60 26.75
C GLN A 6 -2.90 11.50 25.69
N TRP A 7 -1.87 10.68 25.45
CA TRP A 7 -1.91 9.56 24.51
C TRP A 7 -2.78 8.42 25.00
N GLU A 8 -2.68 8.07 26.29
CA GLU A 8 -3.48 7.00 26.90
C GLU A 8 -4.98 7.36 26.94
N ARG A 9 -5.32 8.63 27.19
CA ARG A 9 -6.70 9.14 27.06
C ARG A 9 -7.21 9.10 25.64
N LEU A 10 -6.39 9.53 24.66
CA LEU A 10 -6.76 9.48 23.25
C LEU A 10 -7.13 8.04 22.87
N TYR A 11 -6.26 7.07 23.17
CA TYR A 11 -6.49 5.66 22.84
C TYR A 11 -7.64 5.03 23.65
N HIS A 12 -7.85 5.44 24.90
CA HIS A 12 -8.95 5.00 25.76
C HIS A 12 -10.32 5.42 25.24
N ASP A 13 -10.40 6.62 24.68
CA ASP A 13 -11.66 7.20 24.20
C ASP A 13 -11.94 6.86 22.71
N LEU A 14 -10.93 6.37 21.97
CA LEU A 14 -11.00 5.99 20.55
C LEU A 14 -11.59 4.60 20.29
N ILE A 15 -11.51 3.69 21.26
CA ILE A 15 -11.94 2.30 21.10
C ILE A 15 -13.03 2.02 22.12
N LEU A 16 -14.25 1.75 21.65
CA LEU A 16 -15.43 1.43 22.49
C LEU A 16 -15.24 0.23 23.44
N ASN A 17 -14.12 -0.50 23.34
CA ASN A 17 -13.72 -1.60 24.20
C ASN A 17 -12.24 -1.50 24.63
N TYR A 18 -11.68 -0.28 24.75
CA TYR A 18 -10.28 -0.08 25.14
C TYR A 18 -9.91 -0.87 26.39
N LYS A 19 -10.78 -0.90 27.41
CA LYS A 19 -10.51 -1.66 28.65
C LYS A 19 -10.45 -3.17 28.42
N ASP A 20 -11.13 -3.74 27.44
CA ASP A 20 -11.05 -5.15 27.08
C ASP A 20 -9.82 -5.45 26.21
N ILE A 21 -9.45 -4.55 25.30
CA ILE A 21 -8.20 -4.66 24.52
C ILE A 21 -6.98 -4.46 25.43
N TYR A 22 -7.04 -3.52 26.35
CA TYR A 22 -5.97 -3.17 27.29
C TYR A 22 -5.86 -4.17 28.44
N SER A 23 -6.97 -4.76 28.91
CA SER A 23 -6.91 -5.88 29.87
C SER A 23 -6.38 -7.15 29.22
N ARG A 24 -6.69 -7.40 27.94
CA ARG A 24 -6.02 -8.45 27.15
C ARG A 24 -4.54 -8.13 26.90
N SER A 25 -4.17 -6.86 26.69
CA SER A 25 -2.77 -6.44 26.54
C SER A 25 -1.99 -6.33 27.85
N LYS A 26 -2.65 -6.42 29.02
CA LYS A 26 -1.99 -6.55 30.32
C LYS A 26 -1.85 -8.01 30.77
N ALA A 27 -2.67 -8.91 30.23
CA ALA A 27 -2.46 -10.35 30.36
C ALA A 27 -1.28 -10.86 29.48
N PHE A 28 -0.80 -10.02 28.57
CA PHE A 28 0.40 -10.21 27.78
C PHE A 28 1.27 -8.96 27.93
N ASP A 29 2.18 -8.91 28.91
CA ASP A 29 3.26 -7.91 28.93
C ASP A 29 3.94 -7.92 27.55
N ILE A 30 3.66 -6.89 26.74
CA ILE A 30 4.12 -6.80 25.36
C ILE A 30 5.60 -6.45 25.38
N ASP A 31 6.41 -7.50 25.38
CA ASP A 31 7.72 -7.48 24.76
C ASP A 31 7.55 -7.06 23.28
N PRO A 32 8.27 -6.05 22.76
CA PRO A 32 8.31 -5.71 21.34
C PRO A 32 8.66 -6.89 20.42
N SER A 33 9.20 -7.99 20.97
CA SER A 33 9.40 -9.27 20.26
C SER A 33 8.10 -10.06 19.99
N HIS A 34 6.97 -9.68 20.62
CA HIS A 34 5.67 -10.35 20.52
C HIS A 34 4.64 -9.46 19.82
N ALA A 35 4.74 -9.40 18.50
CA ALA A 35 3.72 -8.81 17.64
C ALA A 35 2.37 -9.58 17.69
N TYR A 36 1.31 -8.91 17.23
CA TYR A 36 -0.07 -9.44 17.18
C TYR A 36 -0.12 -10.93 16.77
N PRO A 37 -0.68 -11.83 17.60
CA PRO A 37 -0.59 -13.28 17.38
C PRO A 37 -1.44 -13.79 16.22
N PHE A 38 -2.23 -12.94 15.57
CA PHE A 38 -3.17 -13.32 14.52
C PHE A 38 -2.83 -12.66 13.18
N PRO A 39 -2.84 -13.42 12.07
CA PRO A 39 -2.68 -12.84 10.75
C PRO A 39 -3.81 -11.86 10.46
N GLU A 40 -3.46 -10.75 9.83
CA GLU A 40 -4.40 -9.72 9.43
C GLU A 40 -5.38 -10.29 8.41
N LYS A 41 -6.68 -10.03 8.59
CA LYS A 41 -7.73 -10.53 7.69
C LYS A 41 -8.29 -9.41 6.83
N MET A 42 -8.48 -9.74 5.55
CA MET A 42 -9.14 -8.88 4.58
C MET A 42 -10.32 -9.61 3.94
N LEU A 43 -11.46 -8.92 3.84
CA LEU A 43 -12.60 -9.35 3.05
C LEU A 43 -12.56 -8.64 1.68
N ILE A 44 -12.62 -9.41 0.60
CA ILE A 44 -12.78 -8.87 -0.75
C ILE A 44 -14.21 -9.14 -1.21
N ILE A 45 -15.00 -8.09 -1.39
CA ILE A 45 -16.32 -8.18 -2.04
C ILE A 45 -16.14 -7.73 -3.47
N TYR A 46 -16.50 -8.57 -4.43
CA TYR A 46 -16.26 -8.30 -5.85
C TYR A 46 -17.55 -8.39 -6.67
N ALA A 47 -17.66 -7.52 -7.67
CA ALA A 47 -18.76 -7.48 -8.62
C ALA A 47 -18.81 -8.74 -9.49
N HIS A 48 -19.95 -8.98 -10.14
CA HIS A 48 -20.33 -10.27 -10.73
C HIS A 48 -19.27 -10.93 -11.64
N ASP A 49 -18.53 -10.14 -12.43
CA ASP A 49 -17.59 -10.63 -13.44
C ASP A 49 -16.20 -11.01 -12.89
N TYR A 50 -15.88 -10.63 -11.65
CA TYR A 50 -14.51 -10.72 -11.15
C TYR A 50 -14.23 -11.95 -10.30
N ARG A 51 -14.92 -13.08 -10.57
CA ARG A 51 -14.71 -14.31 -9.80
C ARG A 51 -13.22 -14.70 -9.83
N PRO A 52 -12.53 -14.81 -8.68
CA PRO A 52 -11.10 -15.10 -8.67
C PRO A 52 -10.74 -16.36 -9.46
N ALA A 53 -11.49 -17.46 -9.34
CA ALA A 53 -11.23 -18.69 -10.11
C ALA A 53 -11.27 -18.53 -11.64
N ALA A 54 -11.91 -17.47 -12.15
CA ALA A 54 -12.02 -17.14 -13.58
C ALA A 54 -11.25 -15.85 -13.95
N ASN A 55 -10.70 -15.13 -12.97
CA ASN A 55 -9.95 -13.89 -13.18
C ASN A 55 -8.52 -14.04 -12.64
N PRO A 56 -7.52 -14.29 -13.51
CA PRO A 56 -6.16 -14.58 -13.07
C PRO A 56 -5.49 -13.41 -12.34
N LYS A 57 -5.88 -12.16 -12.65
CA LYS A 57 -5.31 -10.96 -12.03
C LYS A 57 -5.78 -10.75 -10.61
N LEU A 58 -7.07 -10.93 -10.32
CA LEU A 58 -7.53 -10.89 -8.93
C LEU A 58 -6.91 -12.02 -8.10
N GLN A 59 -6.68 -13.20 -8.68
CA GLN A 59 -5.96 -14.29 -8.00
C GLN A 59 -4.49 -13.97 -7.75
N GLU A 60 -3.82 -13.30 -8.69
CA GLU A 60 -2.46 -12.81 -8.51
C GLU A 60 -2.37 -11.88 -7.28
N TYR A 61 -3.28 -10.93 -7.17
CA TYR A 61 -3.39 -10.05 -6.00
C TYR A 61 -3.66 -10.81 -4.70
N ILE A 62 -4.62 -11.75 -4.69
CA ILE A 62 -4.93 -12.56 -3.50
C ILE A 62 -3.69 -13.33 -3.04
N LYS A 63 -3.01 -14.04 -3.97
CA LYS A 63 -1.77 -14.77 -3.69
C LYS A 63 -0.69 -13.84 -3.15
N TRP A 64 -0.59 -12.64 -3.70
CA TRP A 64 0.37 -11.64 -3.23
C TRP A 64 0.10 -11.22 -1.78
N LYS A 65 -1.15 -10.91 -1.43
CA LYS A 65 -1.52 -10.57 -0.05
C LYS A 65 -1.33 -11.73 0.92
N GLU A 66 -1.67 -12.95 0.52
CA GLU A 66 -1.41 -14.14 1.34
C GLU A 66 0.09 -14.34 1.58
N GLN A 67 0.92 -14.11 0.57
CA GLN A 67 2.38 -14.12 0.73
C GLN A 67 2.89 -13.03 1.67
N LYS A 68 2.24 -11.86 1.74
CA LYS A 68 2.54 -10.80 2.73
C LYS A 68 2.03 -11.11 4.14
N GLY A 69 1.31 -12.22 4.34
CA GLY A 69 0.76 -12.61 5.65
C GLY A 69 -0.69 -12.19 5.90
N PHE A 70 -1.45 -11.83 4.86
CA PHE A 70 -2.89 -11.65 5.00
C PHE A 70 -3.61 -12.99 4.92
N VAL A 71 -4.75 -13.10 5.59
CA VAL A 71 -5.75 -14.14 5.35
C VAL A 71 -6.92 -13.51 4.62
N ILE A 72 -7.18 -13.98 3.40
CA ILE A 72 -8.18 -13.39 2.51
C ILE A 72 -9.46 -14.22 2.52
N GLU A 73 -10.61 -13.57 2.77
CA GLU A 73 -11.93 -14.12 2.46
C GLU A 73 -12.49 -13.36 1.25
N THR A 74 -13.18 -14.06 0.35
CA THR A 74 -13.79 -13.43 -0.82
C THR A 74 -15.29 -13.69 -0.86
N LYS A 75 -16.06 -12.71 -1.36
CA LYS A 75 -17.50 -12.82 -1.57
C LYS A 75 -17.88 -12.22 -2.92
N ASN A 76 -18.61 -13.01 -3.72
CA ASN A 76 -19.26 -12.51 -4.93
C ASN A 76 -20.50 -11.71 -4.53
N LEU A 77 -20.68 -10.53 -5.10
CA LEU A 77 -21.86 -9.71 -4.88
C LEU A 77 -23.17 -10.47 -5.19
N ASN A 78 -23.21 -11.32 -6.23
CA ASN A 78 -24.38 -12.12 -6.58
C ASN A 78 -24.74 -13.20 -5.55
N SER A 79 -23.83 -13.49 -4.60
CA SER A 79 -24.13 -14.37 -3.46
C SER A 79 -24.67 -13.62 -2.24
N ILE A 80 -24.63 -12.28 -2.29
CA ILE A 80 -25.05 -11.38 -1.22
C ILE A 80 -26.39 -10.73 -1.56
N THR A 81 -26.56 -10.29 -2.81
CA THR A 81 -27.73 -9.53 -3.26
C THR A 81 -28.28 -10.07 -4.59
N SER A 82 -29.53 -9.74 -4.88
CA SER A 82 -30.21 -10.09 -6.14
C SER A 82 -29.67 -9.30 -7.34
N SER A 83 -29.27 -8.04 -7.10
CA SER A 83 -28.71 -7.11 -8.09
C SER A 83 -27.96 -6.00 -7.36
N ALA A 84 -26.82 -5.55 -7.90
CA ALA A 84 -26.13 -4.35 -7.41
C ALA A 84 -27.01 -3.09 -7.47
N ARG A 85 -28.02 -3.10 -8.36
CA ARG A 85 -29.00 -2.03 -8.58
C ARG A 85 -30.29 -2.26 -7.78
N ASP A 86 -30.35 -3.24 -6.89
CA ASP A 86 -31.43 -3.37 -5.92
C ASP A 86 -31.24 -2.35 -4.80
N THR A 87 -32.31 -1.65 -4.44
CA THR A 87 -32.33 -0.63 -3.37
C THR A 87 -31.81 -1.18 -2.04
N PHE A 88 -32.00 -2.48 -1.78
CA PHE A 88 -31.55 -3.12 -0.55
C PHE A 88 -30.11 -3.66 -0.62
N ALA A 89 -29.48 -3.68 -1.80
CA ALA A 89 -28.14 -4.24 -1.99
C ALA A 89 -27.09 -3.58 -1.11
N VAL A 90 -27.20 -2.28 -0.86
CA VAL A 90 -26.31 -1.54 0.05
C VAL A 90 -26.37 -2.09 1.48
N TYR A 91 -27.55 -2.51 1.93
CA TYR A 91 -27.73 -3.11 3.25
C TYR A 91 -27.24 -4.55 3.29
N ASP A 92 -27.45 -5.34 2.22
CA ASP A 92 -26.92 -6.70 2.13
C ASP A 92 -25.38 -6.72 2.20
N VAL A 93 -24.74 -5.76 1.51
CA VAL A 93 -23.27 -5.57 1.58
C VAL A 93 -22.84 -5.19 2.99
N ARG A 94 -23.52 -4.21 3.62
CA ARG A 94 -23.24 -3.80 5.02
C ARG A 94 -23.37 -4.99 5.97
N ASP A 95 -24.45 -5.73 5.90
CA ASP A 95 -24.75 -6.84 6.81
C ASP A 95 -23.76 -7.98 6.62
N THR A 96 -23.31 -8.21 5.38
CA THR A 96 -22.24 -9.17 5.07
C THR A 96 -20.91 -8.75 5.72
N ILE A 97 -20.52 -7.48 5.58
CA ILE A 97 -19.32 -6.92 6.19
C ILE A 97 -19.40 -7.02 7.72
N GLN A 98 -20.54 -6.65 8.30
CA GLN A 98 -20.76 -6.69 9.74
C GLN A 98 -20.70 -8.12 10.28
N ALA A 99 -21.36 -9.07 9.62
CA ALA A 99 -21.30 -10.47 10.00
C ALA A 99 -19.87 -11.02 9.90
N TRP A 100 -19.10 -10.63 8.88
CA TRP A 100 -17.70 -11.00 8.75
C TRP A 100 -16.83 -10.41 9.87
N PHE A 101 -17.01 -9.13 10.17
CA PHE A 101 -16.28 -8.44 11.23
C PHE A 101 -16.49 -9.12 12.59
N TYR A 102 -17.72 -9.40 13.00
CA TYR A 102 -17.97 -10.06 14.28
C TYR A 102 -17.39 -11.48 14.35
N ARG A 103 -17.39 -12.24 13.24
CA ARG A 103 -16.73 -13.55 13.17
C ARG A 103 -15.20 -13.46 13.25
N THR A 104 -14.64 -12.32 12.85
CA THR A 104 -13.19 -12.13 12.70
C THR A 104 -12.61 -11.06 13.62
N ILE A 105 -13.35 -10.60 14.62
CA ILE A 105 -13.06 -9.39 15.43
C ILE A 105 -11.64 -9.32 16.03
N ALA A 106 -10.97 -10.46 16.22
CA ALA A 106 -9.59 -10.51 16.70
C ALA A 106 -8.55 -10.09 15.64
N SER A 107 -8.87 -10.13 14.35
CA SER A 107 -7.91 -9.83 13.27
C SER A 107 -8.50 -9.31 11.95
N GLY A 108 -9.83 -9.22 11.82
CA GLY A 108 -10.52 -8.57 10.70
C GLY A 108 -10.30 -7.07 10.74
N LYS A 109 -9.65 -6.53 9.70
CA LYS A 109 -9.25 -5.11 9.65
C LYS A 109 -9.61 -4.42 8.34
N TYR A 110 -9.59 -5.15 7.23
CA TYR A 110 -9.64 -4.54 5.90
C TYR A 110 -10.81 -5.10 5.07
N VAL A 111 -11.48 -4.23 4.33
CA VAL A 111 -12.46 -4.58 3.32
C VAL A 111 -12.06 -3.92 2.01
N LEU A 112 -11.89 -4.70 0.94
CA LEU A 112 -11.68 -4.21 -0.41
C LEU A 112 -12.92 -4.48 -1.26
N LEU A 113 -13.50 -3.42 -1.83
CA LEU A 113 -14.60 -3.49 -2.78
C LEU A 113 -14.02 -3.49 -4.20
N VAL A 114 -14.28 -4.52 -5.00
CA VAL A 114 -13.78 -4.66 -6.38
C VAL A 114 -14.92 -4.52 -7.36
N GLY A 115 -15.09 -3.30 -7.89
CA GLY A 115 -16.19 -2.90 -8.74
C GLY A 115 -16.50 -1.41 -8.55
N ASP A 116 -17.00 -0.79 -9.61
CA ASP A 116 -17.34 0.63 -9.58
C ASP A 116 -18.48 0.94 -8.61
N ALA A 117 -18.60 2.21 -8.22
CA ALA A 117 -19.64 2.63 -7.31
C ALA A 117 -20.98 2.82 -8.05
N THR A 118 -22.08 2.40 -7.42
CA THR A 118 -23.44 2.79 -7.84
C THR A 118 -24.20 3.32 -6.62
N GLY A 119 -24.92 4.43 -6.81
CA GLY A 119 -25.72 5.07 -5.76
C GLY A 119 -27.23 4.91 -6.00
N PHE A 120 -28.02 5.09 -4.93
CA PHE A 120 -29.48 5.19 -4.98
C PHE A 120 -29.93 6.57 -4.53
N ASP A 121 -30.97 7.12 -5.19
CA ASP A 121 -31.57 8.39 -4.79
C ASP A 121 -32.57 8.22 -3.63
N TRP A 122 -32.36 9.08 -2.64
CA TRP A 122 -33.01 9.34 -1.37
C TRP A 122 -34.49 9.72 -1.22
N SER A 123 -35.30 10.02 -2.25
CA SER A 123 -36.40 11.01 -2.05
C SER A 123 -37.36 10.70 -0.87
N TYR A 124 -37.31 11.51 0.19
CA TYR A 124 -38.16 11.39 1.36
C TYR A 124 -39.36 12.34 1.21
N ASP A 125 -40.53 11.79 0.89
CA ASP A 125 -41.81 12.39 1.24
C ASP A 125 -42.32 11.66 2.49
N PHE A 126 -42.71 12.39 3.54
CA PHE A 126 -42.84 11.88 4.91
C PHE A 126 -43.95 10.83 5.12
N ASP A 127 -44.69 10.46 4.07
CA ASP A 127 -45.78 9.49 4.16
C ASP A 127 -45.73 8.34 3.13
N GLU A 128 -44.79 8.32 2.18
CA GLU A 128 -44.67 7.21 1.22
C GLU A 128 -43.20 6.91 0.86
N LYS A 129 -42.77 5.66 1.11
CA LYS A 129 -41.44 5.13 0.71
C LYS A 129 -41.35 5.01 -0.81
N GLN A 130 -41.09 6.12 -1.52
CA GLN A 130 -40.80 6.08 -2.96
C GLN A 130 -39.29 6.16 -3.21
N PHE A 131 -38.74 5.06 -3.73
CA PHE A 131 -37.34 4.93 -4.12
C PHE A 131 -37.15 5.46 -5.55
N TYR A 132 -36.22 6.39 -5.76
CA TYR A 132 -35.87 6.86 -7.10
C TYR A 132 -34.53 6.26 -7.54
N TYR A 133 -34.58 5.72 -8.77
CA TYR A 133 -33.56 5.12 -9.63
C TYR A 133 -32.14 4.91 -9.07
N ALA A 134 -31.63 3.68 -9.21
CA ALA A 134 -30.19 3.45 -9.24
C ALA A 134 -29.55 4.37 -10.29
N VAL A 135 -28.44 5.03 -9.92
CA VAL A 135 -27.59 5.75 -10.87
C VAL A 135 -27.30 4.78 -12.03
N GLN A 136 -27.80 5.10 -13.23
CA GLN A 136 -27.67 4.22 -14.39
C GLN A 136 -26.25 4.31 -14.94
N CYS A 137 -25.33 3.55 -14.37
CA CYS A 137 -24.03 3.28 -14.99
C CYS A 137 -24.23 2.32 -16.17
N ALA A 138 -23.51 2.54 -17.27
CA ALA A 138 -23.64 1.76 -18.51
C ALA A 138 -23.09 0.32 -18.41
N HIS A 139 -22.42 -0.04 -17.31
CA HIS A 139 -21.82 -1.35 -17.07
C HIS A 139 -22.36 -2.01 -15.79
N ASP A 140 -22.15 -3.31 -15.64
CA ASP A 140 -22.72 -4.10 -14.52
C ASP A 140 -21.70 -4.48 -13.44
N SER A 141 -20.42 -4.15 -13.64
CA SER A 141 -19.36 -4.29 -12.63
C SER A 141 -19.47 -3.23 -11.53
N LEU A 142 -20.56 -3.32 -10.75
CA LEU A 142 -20.96 -2.35 -9.73
C LEU A 142 -20.99 -2.96 -8.33
N ILE A 143 -20.66 -2.16 -7.32
CA ILE A 143 -20.91 -2.43 -5.90
C ILE A 143 -21.56 -1.18 -5.29
N PRO A 144 -22.73 -1.29 -4.64
CA PRO A 144 -23.47 -0.13 -4.16
C PRO A 144 -22.72 0.64 -3.08
N THR A 145 -22.99 1.94 -3.00
CA THR A 145 -22.51 2.85 -1.94
C THR A 145 -23.71 3.53 -1.29
N PHE A 146 -23.61 3.90 -0.01
CA PHE A 146 -24.68 4.61 0.67
C PHE A 146 -24.87 6.03 0.12
N GLY A 147 -26.12 6.41 -0.14
CA GLY A 147 -26.55 7.76 -0.46
C GLY A 147 -27.26 8.41 0.74
N GLY A 148 -27.04 9.70 0.99
CA GLY A 148 -27.71 10.46 2.05
C GLY A 148 -27.82 11.96 1.75
N TYR A 149 -28.66 12.67 2.50
CA TYR A 149 -28.92 14.10 2.29
C TYR A 149 -28.03 15.03 3.11
N GLU A 150 -27.57 16.10 2.46
CA GLU A 150 -27.09 17.31 3.12
C GLU A 150 -28.21 18.37 3.21
N TYR A 151 -28.63 18.75 4.41
CA TYR A 151 -29.39 19.99 4.62
C TYR A 151 -28.43 21.19 4.71
N ASP A 152 -28.29 21.94 3.62
CA ASP A 152 -27.76 23.32 3.66
C ASP A 152 -28.77 24.24 2.97
N TYR A 153 -28.99 25.43 3.54
CA TYR A 153 -30.18 26.29 3.43
C TYR A 153 -30.51 26.85 2.02
N SER A 154 -29.95 26.31 0.95
CA SER A 154 -30.18 26.79 -0.41
C SER A 154 -30.14 25.75 -1.54
N TYR A 155 -29.59 24.54 -1.37
CA TYR A 155 -29.56 23.53 -2.45
C TYR A 155 -29.46 22.09 -1.92
N TRP A 156 -30.18 21.16 -2.54
CA TRP A 156 -30.11 19.72 -2.25
C TRP A 156 -28.80 19.12 -2.77
N LYS A 157 -27.98 18.52 -1.90
CA LYS A 157 -26.75 17.80 -2.29
C LYS A 157 -26.74 16.37 -1.76
N TYR A 158 -26.30 15.44 -2.61
CA TYR A 158 -26.27 14.00 -2.37
C TYR A 158 -24.89 13.57 -1.86
N LEU A 159 -24.81 13.10 -0.61
CA LEU A 159 -23.64 12.45 -0.05
C LEU A 159 -23.64 10.99 -0.49
N PHE A 160 -22.70 10.60 -1.34
CA PHE A 160 -22.37 9.20 -1.54
C PHE A 160 -21.14 8.84 -0.71
N SER A 161 -21.17 7.68 -0.04
CA SER A 161 -20.03 7.25 0.79
C SER A 161 -19.96 5.74 1.05
N ASP A 162 -18.74 5.19 1.00
CA ASP A 162 -18.39 3.86 1.54
C ASP A 162 -18.10 3.90 3.06
N TYR A 163 -18.02 5.08 3.68
CA TYR A 163 -17.70 5.23 5.11
C TYR A 163 -18.70 4.50 6.01
N PHE A 164 -19.97 4.43 5.60
CA PHE A 164 -21.01 3.75 6.37
C PHE A 164 -20.80 2.23 6.45
N TYR A 165 -20.02 1.63 5.54
CA TYR A 165 -19.58 0.24 5.69
C TYR A 165 -18.52 0.04 6.77
N GLN A 166 -17.87 1.12 7.21
CA GLN A 166 -16.89 1.10 8.29
C GLN A 166 -17.54 1.17 9.68
N LEU A 167 -18.81 1.57 9.76
CA LEU A 167 -19.58 1.70 11.00
C LEU A 167 -20.28 0.37 11.31
N VAL A 168 -19.59 -0.51 12.03
CA VAL A 168 -19.97 -1.91 12.21
C VAL A 168 -20.38 -2.22 13.64
N ALA A 169 -19.75 -1.60 14.63
CA ALA A 169 -19.96 -1.86 16.04
C ALA A 169 -20.32 -0.57 16.79
N GLY A 170 -21.23 -0.70 17.76
CA GLY A 170 -21.68 0.43 18.56
C GLY A 170 -22.66 1.36 17.83
N THR A 171 -22.75 2.59 18.34
CA THR A 171 -23.69 3.63 17.86
C THR A 171 -22.99 4.96 17.59
N ASP A 172 -21.65 4.97 17.60
CA ASP A 172 -20.87 6.17 17.34
C ASP A 172 -20.64 6.38 15.83
N SER A 173 -19.79 7.35 15.49
CA SER A 173 -19.48 7.70 14.10
C SER A 173 -18.03 7.38 13.72
N PHE A 174 -17.33 6.61 14.55
CA PHE A 174 -15.94 6.22 14.33
C PHE A 174 -15.86 4.94 13.50
N PRO A 175 -14.85 4.81 12.61
CA PRO A 175 -14.73 3.64 11.76
C PRO A 175 -14.11 2.46 12.52
N ASP A 176 -14.73 1.28 12.43
CA ASP A 176 -14.27 0.03 13.05
C ASP A 176 -13.28 -0.76 12.19
N LEU A 177 -13.28 -0.50 10.89
CA LEU A 177 -12.44 -1.17 9.90
C LEU A 177 -11.99 -0.22 8.80
N CYS A 178 -10.98 -0.64 8.04
CA CYS A 178 -10.47 0.09 6.89
C CYS A 178 -11.21 -0.38 5.63
N ILE A 179 -11.70 0.55 4.81
CA ILE A 179 -12.29 0.24 3.50
C ILE A 179 -11.50 0.88 2.37
N GLY A 180 -11.38 0.15 1.27
CA GLY A 180 -10.91 0.69 0.00
C GLY A 180 -11.73 0.13 -1.15
N ARG A 181 -11.66 0.80 -2.30
CA ARG A 181 -12.40 0.42 -3.51
C ARG A 181 -11.51 0.45 -4.73
N TRP A 182 -11.63 -0.52 -5.61
CA TRP A 182 -11.17 -0.43 -6.99
C TRP A 182 -12.37 -0.15 -7.89
N CYS A 183 -12.45 1.07 -8.40
CA CYS A 183 -13.49 1.51 -9.35
C CYS A 183 -13.22 0.96 -10.75
N CYS A 184 -13.10 -0.35 -10.91
CA CYS A 184 -12.93 -1.01 -12.20
C CYS A 184 -14.29 -1.36 -12.81
N ARG A 185 -14.43 -1.08 -14.11
CA ARG A 185 -15.67 -1.30 -14.89
C ARG A 185 -15.62 -2.55 -15.77
N ASN A 186 -14.42 -3.07 -16.00
CA ASN A 186 -14.13 -4.28 -16.76
C ASN A 186 -12.83 -4.95 -16.26
N SER A 187 -12.44 -6.06 -16.88
CA SER A 187 -11.24 -6.83 -16.48
C SER A 187 -9.91 -6.14 -16.79
N ASP A 188 -9.87 -5.25 -17.79
CA ASP A 188 -8.65 -4.52 -18.16
C ASP A 188 -8.36 -3.42 -17.13
N GLU A 189 -9.39 -2.70 -16.69
CA GLU A 189 -9.27 -1.75 -15.58
C GLU A 189 -8.92 -2.48 -14.27
N LEU A 190 -9.50 -3.65 -13.99
CA LEU A 190 -9.10 -4.46 -12.82
C LEU A 190 -7.61 -4.84 -12.88
N THR A 191 -7.14 -5.24 -14.06
CA THR A 191 -5.73 -5.54 -14.30
C THR A 191 -4.85 -4.33 -13.97
N THR A 192 -5.27 -3.14 -14.39
CA THR A 192 -4.60 -1.87 -14.07
C THR A 192 -4.47 -1.63 -12.56
N TYR A 193 -5.56 -1.81 -11.80
CA TYR A 193 -5.50 -1.66 -10.33
C TYR A 193 -4.57 -2.69 -9.67
N VAL A 194 -4.63 -3.95 -10.12
CA VAL A 194 -3.78 -5.03 -9.58
C VAL A 194 -2.31 -4.77 -9.88
N ASP A 195 -1.97 -4.48 -11.14
CA ASP A 195 -0.59 -4.32 -11.59
C ASP A 195 0.06 -3.11 -10.91
N LYS A 196 -0.65 -1.99 -10.78
CA LYS A 196 -0.15 -0.82 -10.05
C LYS A 196 -0.01 -1.09 -8.56
N THR A 197 -0.95 -1.80 -7.93
CA THR A 197 -0.85 -2.14 -6.50
C THR A 197 0.34 -3.05 -6.23
N ILE A 198 0.55 -4.09 -7.06
CA ILE A 198 1.67 -5.00 -6.91
C ILE A 198 2.99 -4.29 -7.25
N SER A 199 3.05 -3.51 -8.33
CA SER A 199 4.25 -2.72 -8.69
C SER A 199 4.61 -1.75 -7.56
N TYR A 200 3.63 -0.98 -7.06
CA TYR A 200 3.78 -0.10 -5.90
C TYR A 200 4.35 -0.86 -4.72
N GLU A 201 3.72 -1.97 -4.32
CA GLU A 201 4.13 -2.70 -3.13
C GLU A 201 5.50 -3.32 -3.34
N MET A 202 5.87 -3.76 -4.53
CA MET A 202 7.18 -4.35 -4.86
C MET A 202 8.31 -3.33 -5.04
N GLY A 203 8.05 -2.04 -4.82
CA GLY A 203 9.05 -0.97 -4.92
C GLY A 203 9.20 -0.37 -6.32
N GLY A 204 8.30 -0.70 -7.25
CA GLY A 204 8.19 -0.09 -8.57
C GLY A 204 9.47 -0.14 -9.38
N SER A 205 9.68 0.92 -10.15
CA SER A 205 10.88 1.11 -10.94
C SER A 205 12.02 1.36 -9.99
N SER A 206 13.18 0.87 -10.41
CA SER A 206 14.38 1.13 -9.67
C SER A 206 14.61 2.67 -9.53
N SER A 207 14.43 3.49 -10.56
CA SER A 207 14.69 4.94 -10.39
C SER A 207 13.72 5.66 -9.44
N TRP A 208 12.68 4.98 -8.93
CA TRP A 208 11.71 5.57 -8.02
C TRP A 208 12.30 5.91 -6.66
N HIS A 209 11.92 7.07 -6.15
CA HIS A 209 12.23 7.57 -4.82
C HIS A 209 10.92 7.76 -4.03
N PRO A 210 10.23 6.65 -3.68
CA PRO A 210 8.92 6.72 -3.05
C PRO A 210 8.94 7.28 -1.62
N GLU A 211 10.11 7.45 -1.02
CA GLU A 211 10.28 8.19 0.23
C GLU A 211 10.00 9.71 0.09
N ARG A 212 9.89 10.21 -1.14
CA ARG A 212 9.62 11.63 -1.43
C ARG A 212 8.12 11.93 -1.46
N SER A 213 7.75 13.13 -1.02
CA SER A 213 6.41 13.68 -1.20
C SER A 213 6.40 14.89 -2.14
N LEU A 214 5.38 15.02 -2.97
CA LEU A 214 5.08 16.24 -3.73
C LEU A 214 3.91 16.97 -3.05
N TYR A 215 4.12 18.20 -2.64
CA TYR A 215 3.10 19.06 -2.05
C TYR A 215 2.65 20.09 -3.08
N VAL A 216 1.35 20.08 -3.39
CA VAL A 216 0.74 21.01 -4.34
C VAL A 216 -0.32 21.81 -3.60
N ALA A 217 -0.27 23.14 -3.66
CA ALA A 217 -1.25 23.98 -2.98
C ALA A 217 -1.58 25.27 -3.72
N TYR A 218 -2.84 25.67 -3.63
CA TYR A 218 -3.28 27.01 -4.00
C TYR A 218 -3.16 27.95 -2.80
N ARG A 219 -2.52 29.11 -2.95
CA ARG A 219 -2.56 30.16 -1.93
C ARG A 219 -3.41 31.32 -2.41
N GLY A 220 -4.53 31.50 -1.73
CA GLY A 220 -5.48 32.60 -1.95
C GLY A 220 -6.55 32.61 -0.88
N ASP A 221 -6.98 31.42 -0.47
CA ASP A 221 -8.01 31.24 0.56
C ASP A 221 -7.42 30.79 1.90
N ALA A 222 -7.89 31.44 2.97
CA ALA A 222 -7.58 31.07 4.35
C ALA A 222 -8.83 31.19 5.23
N VAL A 223 -9.01 30.23 6.14
CA VAL A 223 -10.10 30.26 7.13
C VAL A 223 -9.49 30.19 8.52
N GLY A 224 -9.79 31.18 9.36
CA GLY A 224 -9.23 31.25 10.72
C GLY A 224 -7.72 31.51 10.76
N GLY A 225 -7.15 32.07 9.69
CA GLY A 225 -5.72 32.39 9.59
C GLY A 225 -4.83 31.24 9.10
N THR A 226 -5.41 30.11 8.66
CA THR A 226 -4.67 29.00 8.05
C THR A 226 -5.11 28.77 6.61
N SER A 227 -4.17 28.84 5.68
CA SER A 227 -4.34 28.59 4.25
C SER A 227 -4.14 27.10 3.89
N PHE A 228 -4.35 26.75 2.62
CA PHE A 228 -4.00 25.42 2.10
C PHE A 228 -2.49 25.18 2.14
N GLN A 229 -1.69 26.18 1.74
CA GLN A 229 -0.23 26.11 1.75
C GLN A 229 0.34 26.00 3.17
N ASP A 230 -0.20 26.75 4.14
CA ASP A 230 0.27 26.70 5.54
C ASP A 230 0.20 25.27 6.11
N THR A 231 -0.75 24.46 5.63
CA THR A 231 -0.86 23.05 6.02
C THR A 231 0.27 22.20 5.45
N LYS A 232 0.68 22.45 4.20
CA LYS A 232 1.82 21.76 3.57
C LYS A 232 3.12 22.13 4.24
N GLU A 233 3.33 23.41 4.51
CA GLU A 233 4.49 23.92 5.25
C GLU A 233 4.56 23.32 6.67
N TYR A 234 3.42 23.19 7.35
CA TYR A 234 3.33 22.50 8.64
C TYR A 234 3.74 21.03 8.54
N ILE A 235 3.24 20.31 7.54
CA ILE A 235 3.57 18.89 7.31
C ILE A 235 5.08 18.75 7.04
N ALA A 236 5.62 19.54 6.10
CA ALA A 236 7.02 19.56 5.73
C ALA A 236 7.93 19.79 6.97
N SER A 237 7.58 20.77 7.80
CA SER A 237 8.35 21.16 8.98
C SER A 237 8.30 20.16 10.14
N ASN A 238 7.27 19.30 10.22
CA ASN A 238 7.11 18.39 11.36
C ASN A 238 7.61 16.97 11.09
N PHE A 239 7.55 16.50 9.85
CA PHE A 239 7.86 15.11 9.54
C PHE A 239 9.23 14.93 8.87
N HIS A 240 9.85 15.99 8.33
CA HIS A 240 11.25 15.99 7.84
C HIS A 240 11.62 14.86 6.85
N TYR A 241 10.67 14.41 6.02
CA TYR A 241 10.92 13.51 4.90
C TYR A 241 11.30 14.31 3.65
N PRO A 242 12.02 13.75 2.66
CA PRO A 242 12.29 14.45 1.41
C PRO A 242 11.00 14.91 0.72
N TYR A 243 10.95 16.15 0.24
CA TYR A 243 9.77 16.68 -0.45
C TYR A 243 10.12 17.66 -1.56
N CYS A 244 9.14 17.93 -2.42
CA CYS A 244 9.10 19.02 -3.38
C CYS A 244 7.79 19.79 -3.21
N GLU A 245 7.80 21.09 -3.48
CA GLU A 245 6.67 21.99 -3.30
C GLU A 245 6.35 22.71 -4.62
N LEU A 246 5.08 22.70 -5.00
CA LEU A 246 4.54 23.46 -6.13
C LEU A 246 3.38 24.31 -5.62
N TYR A 247 3.67 25.58 -5.36
CA TYR A 247 2.70 26.53 -4.84
C TYR A 247 2.32 27.55 -5.91
N ALA A 248 1.02 27.78 -6.05
CA ALA A 248 0.48 28.67 -7.07
C ALA A 248 1.01 30.09 -6.96
N ASP A 249 1.15 30.63 -5.75
CA ASP A 249 1.66 31.99 -5.49
C ASP A 249 3.16 32.14 -5.77
N GLU A 250 3.89 31.03 -5.81
CA GLU A 250 5.29 30.96 -6.23
C GLU A 250 5.44 30.81 -7.75
N GLY A 251 4.33 30.81 -8.49
CA GLY A 251 4.30 30.78 -9.95
C GLY A 251 4.31 29.37 -10.54
N ALA A 252 4.04 28.33 -9.75
CA ALA A 252 3.90 26.97 -10.27
C ALA A 252 2.68 26.86 -11.20
N GLU A 253 2.85 26.14 -12.30
CA GLU A 253 1.84 25.93 -13.33
C GLU A 253 1.46 24.45 -13.47
N THR A 254 0.36 24.18 -14.16
CA THR A 254 -0.13 22.80 -14.37
C THR A 254 0.91 21.90 -15.04
N GLN A 255 1.78 22.45 -15.89
CA GLN A 255 2.86 21.68 -16.53
C GLN A 255 3.94 21.26 -15.53
N ASP A 256 4.20 22.03 -14.48
CA ASP A 256 5.19 21.66 -13.46
C ASP A 256 4.73 20.44 -12.66
N ILE A 257 3.42 20.32 -12.39
CA ILE A 257 2.84 19.11 -11.78
C ILE A 257 3.17 17.88 -12.64
N ILE A 258 2.88 17.95 -13.94
CA ILE A 258 3.12 16.85 -14.88
C ILE A 258 4.60 16.49 -14.92
N ASN A 259 5.47 17.49 -15.09
CA ASN A 259 6.92 17.32 -15.15
C ASN A 259 7.48 16.66 -13.88
N GLU A 260 6.97 17.04 -12.70
CA GLU A 260 7.42 16.47 -11.43
C GLU A 260 6.96 15.01 -11.25
N ILE A 261 5.70 14.71 -11.56
CA ILE A 261 5.16 13.35 -11.46
C ILE A 261 5.89 12.39 -12.42
N GLU A 262 6.15 12.84 -13.65
CA GLU A 262 6.85 12.08 -14.69
C GLU A 262 8.37 12.16 -14.56
N SER A 263 8.89 12.87 -13.56
CA SER A 263 10.32 12.93 -13.30
C SER A 263 10.88 11.53 -13.04
N THR A 264 12.13 11.30 -13.44
CA THR A 264 12.79 9.99 -13.28
C THR A 264 12.78 9.46 -11.85
N ASN A 265 12.75 10.35 -10.86
CA ASN A 265 12.72 10.01 -9.44
C ASN A 265 11.31 9.74 -8.92
N GLY A 266 10.28 10.44 -9.44
CA GLY A 266 8.91 10.34 -8.98
C GLY A 266 8.73 10.61 -7.48
N TYR A 267 7.54 10.25 -6.98
CA TYR A 267 7.10 10.49 -5.60
C TYR A 267 6.31 9.29 -5.07
N GLY A 268 6.36 9.05 -3.76
CA GLY A 268 5.50 8.04 -3.12
C GLY A 268 4.18 8.62 -2.63
N ILE A 269 4.14 9.93 -2.37
CA ILE A 269 2.92 10.67 -2.05
C ILE A 269 2.84 11.93 -2.92
N VAL A 270 1.67 12.17 -3.52
CA VAL A 270 1.29 13.47 -4.09
C VAL A 270 0.12 13.99 -3.27
N ASN A 271 0.25 15.18 -2.70
CA ASN A 271 -0.72 15.69 -1.75
C ASN A 271 -1.12 17.11 -2.14
N TYR A 272 -2.32 17.21 -2.71
CA TYR A 272 -2.92 18.45 -3.18
C TYR A 272 -3.88 19.03 -2.16
N CYS A 273 -3.86 20.34 -1.93
CA CYS A 273 -4.91 21.05 -1.22
C CYS A 273 -5.25 22.38 -1.88
N GLY A 274 -6.53 22.61 -2.16
CA GLY A 274 -6.98 23.74 -2.96
C GLY A 274 -8.44 23.59 -3.36
N HIS A 275 -8.84 24.30 -4.42
CA HIS A 275 -10.16 24.12 -5.03
C HIS A 275 -10.24 22.82 -5.84
N GLY A 276 -11.44 22.27 -5.95
CA GLY A 276 -11.68 21.00 -6.65
C GLY A 276 -13.00 21.01 -7.41
N GLY A 277 -12.99 20.37 -8.58
CA GLY A 277 -14.17 19.98 -9.32
C GLY A 277 -14.30 18.45 -9.35
N LYS A 278 -15.30 17.92 -10.05
CA LYS A 278 -15.42 16.47 -10.23
C LYS A 278 -14.20 15.89 -10.97
N THR A 279 -13.73 16.60 -11.99
CA THR A 279 -12.69 16.17 -12.93
C THR A 279 -11.44 17.03 -12.87
N SER A 280 -11.22 17.79 -11.80
CA SER A 280 -10.05 18.68 -11.73
C SER A 280 -9.64 19.12 -10.33
N TRP A 281 -8.35 19.45 -10.21
CA TRP A 281 -7.85 20.48 -9.31
C TRP A 281 -8.15 21.83 -9.97
N ALA A 282 -9.28 22.42 -9.58
CA ALA A 282 -9.92 23.48 -10.33
C ALA A 282 -9.26 24.84 -10.04
N GLN A 283 -8.96 25.60 -11.10
CA GLN A 283 -8.46 26.98 -11.01
C GLN A 283 -7.32 27.13 -9.99
N TRP A 284 -6.39 26.17 -10.01
CA TRP A 284 -5.44 25.99 -8.92
C TRP A 284 -4.18 26.85 -9.08
N ASP A 285 -3.91 27.42 -10.26
CA ASP A 285 -2.77 28.29 -10.52
C ASP A 285 -3.18 29.76 -10.73
N LEU A 286 -2.20 30.67 -10.85
CA LEU A 286 -2.44 32.11 -11.03
C LEU A 286 -3.11 32.46 -12.37
N ALA A 287 -3.01 31.57 -13.36
CA ALA A 287 -3.70 31.71 -14.63
C ALA A 287 -5.13 31.15 -14.60
N HIS A 288 -5.59 30.66 -13.44
CA HIS A 288 -6.86 29.96 -13.24
C HIS A 288 -7.01 28.71 -14.10
N SER A 289 -5.89 28.05 -14.44
CA SER A 289 -5.88 26.77 -15.13
C SER A 289 -6.22 25.63 -14.16
N SER A 290 -6.45 24.43 -14.70
CA SER A 290 -6.81 23.25 -13.92
C SER A 290 -5.97 22.06 -14.33
N PHE A 291 -5.48 21.29 -13.35
CA PHE A 291 -5.00 19.93 -13.59
C PHE A 291 -6.21 18.99 -13.60
N THR A 292 -6.41 18.25 -14.70
CA THR A 292 -7.65 17.53 -14.98
C THR A 292 -7.52 16.02 -14.85
N SER A 293 -8.64 15.31 -14.70
CA SER A 293 -8.66 13.84 -14.69
C SER A 293 -8.22 13.26 -16.03
N SER A 294 -8.43 13.95 -17.15
CA SER A 294 -7.86 13.57 -18.45
C SER A 294 -6.34 13.66 -18.45
N GLN A 295 -5.76 14.75 -17.93
CA GLN A 295 -4.29 14.84 -17.80
C GLN A 295 -3.73 13.77 -16.86
N ALA A 296 -4.43 13.42 -15.76
CA ALA A 296 -4.04 12.30 -14.91
C ALA A 296 -4.08 10.93 -15.64
N MET A 297 -5.03 10.77 -16.57
CA MET A 297 -5.15 9.60 -17.45
C MET A 297 -4.06 9.54 -18.52
N ASP A 298 -3.43 10.67 -18.84
CA ASP A 298 -2.39 10.78 -19.86
C ASP A 298 -0.95 10.77 -19.27
N LEU A 299 -0.81 10.72 -17.93
CA LEU A 299 0.50 10.66 -17.28
C LEU A 299 1.29 9.40 -17.69
N GLU A 300 2.60 9.55 -17.89
CA GLU A 300 3.50 8.48 -18.33
C GLU A 300 4.50 8.01 -17.24
N ASN A 301 4.13 8.16 -15.96
CA ASN A 301 4.95 7.76 -14.80
C ASN A 301 4.89 6.24 -14.50
N THR A 302 5.12 5.40 -15.50
CA THR A 302 5.08 3.93 -15.37
C THR A 302 6.03 3.45 -14.26
N ASP A 303 5.55 2.55 -13.41
CA ASP A 303 6.27 2.01 -12.24
C ASP A 303 6.71 3.08 -11.19
N HIS A 304 6.16 4.29 -11.27
CA HIS A 304 6.34 5.40 -10.32
C HIS A 304 5.00 5.85 -9.75
N TYR A 305 4.21 4.92 -9.21
CA TYR A 305 2.82 5.18 -8.86
C TYR A 305 2.68 5.81 -7.45
N PRO A 306 2.45 7.12 -7.25
CA PRO A 306 2.23 7.66 -5.91
C PRO A 306 0.91 7.20 -5.29
N ILE A 307 0.80 7.44 -3.98
CA ILE A 307 -0.48 7.60 -3.28
C ILE A 307 -0.89 9.07 -3.39
N VAL A 308 -2.12 9.34 -3.85
CA VAL A 308 -2.60 10.71 -4.07
C VAL A 308 -3.63 11.10 -3.02
N TYR A 309 -3.39 12.19 -2.31
CA TYR A 309 -4.35 12.78 -1.38
C TYR A 309 -4.91 14.08 -1.96
N ASN A 310 -6.13 14.03 -2.49
CA ASN A 310 -6.85 15.18 -3.03
C ASN A 310 -7.69 15.83 -1.93
N MET A 311 -7.13 16.82 -1.23
CA MET A 311 -7.80 17.52 -0.13
C MET A 311 -8.65 18.70 -0.64
N CYS A 312 -9.62 18.42 -1.52
CA CYS A 312 -10.49 19.40 -2.16
C CYS A 312 -11.89 18.84 -2.48
N CYS A 313 -12.76 19.66 -3.07
CA CYS A 313 -14.15 19.30 -3.36
C CYS A 313 -14.30 18.29 -4.51
N TYR A 314 -15.31 17.42 -4.43
CA TYR A 314 -15.87 16.59 -5.52
C TYR A 314 -14.93 15.60 -6.26
N ASN A 315 -13.63 15.62 -6.03
CA ASN A 315 -12.65 14.75 -6.70
C ASN A 315 -12.93 13.24 -6.52
N GLY A 316 -13.70 12.85 -5.51
CA GLY A 316 -14.06 11.47 -5.18
C GLY A 316 -15.55 11.14 -5.38
N LEU A 317 -16.29 11.88 -6.20
CA LEU A 317 -17.70 11.58 -6.51
C LEU A 317 -17.80 10.38 -7.48
N VAL A 318 -17.34 9.20 -7.05
CA VAL A 318 -17.26 7.98 -7.89
C VAL A 318 -18.62 7.36 -8.22
N ALA A 319 -19.69 7.76 -7.54
CA ALA A 319 -21.06 7.35 -7.85
C ALA A 319 -21.75 8.32 -8.83
N ASP A 320 -21.01 9.19 -9.52
CA ASP A 320 -21.56 10.06 -10.55
C ASP A 320 -22.12 9.23 -11.72
N PRO A 321 -23.35 9.50 -12.21
CA PRO A 321 -23.87 8.86 -13.42
C PRO A 321 -23.07 9.17 -14.69
N SER A 322 -22.22 10.19 -14.70
CA SER A 322 -21.45 10.53 -15.89
C SER A 322 -20.40 9.45 -16.19
N ASP A 323 -20.30 9.02 -17.45
CA ASP A 323 -19.27 8.05 -17.88
C ASP A 323 -17.82 8.59 -17.82
N TRP A 324 -17.64 9.88 -17.51
CA TRP A 324 -16.34 10.53 -17.43
C TRP A 324 -15.66 10.27 -16.08
N PRO A 325 -14.37 9.86 -16.05
CA PRO A 325 -13.69 9.56 -14.81
C PRO A 325 -13.55 10.82 -13.95
N VAL A 326 -14.01 10.75 -12.70
CA VAL A 326 -13.71 11.78 -11.70
C VAL A 326 -12.22 11.77 -11.34
N MET A 327 -11.73 12.78 -10.63
CA MET A 327 -10.30 12.96 -10.40
C MET A 327 -9.61 11.72 -9.83
N VAL A 328 -10.17 11.10 -8.78
CA VAL A 328 -9.57 9.88 -8.20
C VAL A 328 -9.54 8.71 -9.18
N GLU A 329 -10.54 8.59 -10.05
CA GLU A 329 -10.58 7.54 -11.07
C GLU A 329 -9.60 7.83 -12.21
N GLY A 330 -9.42 9.08 -12.60
CA GLY A 330 -8.43 9.48 -13.60
C GLY A 330 -7.01 9.11 -13.16
N TRP A 331 -6.71 9.35 -11.87
CA TRP A 331 -5.46 8.90 -11.26
C TRP A 331 -5.31 7.37 -11.27
N THR A 332 -6.37 6.63 -10.96
CA THR A 332 -6.24 5.18 -10.70
C THR A 332 -6.57 4.28 -11.88
N ARG A 333 -7.25 4.76 -12.93
CA ARG A 333 -7.60 3.98 -14.13
C ARG A 333 -6.56 4.05 -15.25
N ASN A 334 -5.58 4.93 -15.16
CA ASN A 334 -4.48 5.02 -16.13
C ASN A 334 -3.62 3.73 -16.09
N PRO A 335 -3.51 2.95 -17.19
CA PRO A 335 -2.66 1.75 -17.25
C PRO A 335 -1.16 2.07 -17.34
N ASP A 336 -0.80 3.20 -17.94
CA ASP A 336 0.59 3.57 -18.23
C ASP A 336 1.19 4.53 -17.19
N GLY A 337 0.37 5.05 -16.26
CA GLY A 337 0.80 5.98 -15.22
C GLY A 337 -0.24 6.21 -14.12
N GLY A 338 -0.27 7.44 -13.61
CA GLY A 338 -1.17 7.87 -12.55
C GLY A 338 -0.73 7.35 -11.18
N ALA A 339 -1.67 6.82 -10.39
CA ALA A 339 -1.50 6.49 -8.98
C ALA A 339 -1.85 5.05 -8.64
N ALA A 340 -1.26 4.52 -7.55
CA ALA A 340 -1.62 3.24 -6.96
C ALA A 340 -2.88 3.33 -6.07
N GLY A 341 -3.18 4.53 -5.59
CA GLY A 341 -4.43 4.84 -4.90
C GLY A 341 -4.64 6.33 -4.74
N ALA A 342 -5.88 6.76 -4.70
CA ALA A 342 -6.28 8.16 -4.61
C ALA A 342 -7.41 8.37 -3.59
N PHE A 343 -7.27 9.41 -2.79
CA PHE A 343 -8.26 9.83 -1.79
C PHE A 343 -8.95 11.11 -2.26
N GLY A 344 -10.27 11.20 -2.12
CA GLY A 344 -11.01 12.39 -2.58
C GLY A 344 -12.42 12.49 -1.99
N ALA A 345 -12.94 13.71 -1.90
CA ALA A 345 -14.27 14.00 -1.38
C ALA A 345 -15.36 13.79 -2.45
N SER A 346 -16.48 13.19 -2.08
CA SER A 346 -17.68 13.12 -2.93
C SER A 346 -18.53 14.39 -2.91
N LEU A 347 -18.25 15.30 -1.99
CA LEU A 347 -19.00 16.54 -1.80
C LEU A 347 -18.08 17.76 -1.67
N VAL A 348 -18.69 18.92 -1.43
CA VAL A 348 -17.97 20.12 -1.01
C VAL A 348 -17.28 19.84 0.33
N SER A 349 -15.97 20.05 0.36
CA SER A 349 -15.15 19.96 1.55
C SER A 349 -14.67 21.35 1.98
N TRP A 350 -14.25 21.49 3.24
CA TRP A 350 -13.98 22.81 3.84
C TRP A 350 -12.55 22.91 4.35
N ILE A 351 -11.89 24.04 4.04
CA ILE A 351 -10.47 24.31 4.33
C ILE A 351 -10.03 23.84 5.71
N SER A 352 -10.66 24.36 6.78
CA SER A 352 -10.21 24.06 8.14
C SER A 352 -10.32 22.59 8.54
N ARG A 353 -11.22 21.81 7.92
CA ARG A 353 -11.39 20.38 8.20
C ARG A 353 -10.45 19.54 7.36
N ASN A 354 -10.28 19.91 6.09
CA ASN A 354 -9.28 19.31 5.21
C ASN A 354 -7.88 19.44 5.81
N ASN A 355 -7.51 20.65 6.27
CA ASN A 355 -6.20 20.90 6.87
C ASN A 355 -5.94 20.02 8.11
N LYS A 356 -6.95 19.86 8.98
CA LYS A 356 -6.87 18.99 10.17
C LYS A 356 -6.76 17.51 9.79
N GLN A 357 -7.56 17.06 8.84
CA GLN A 357 -7.55 15.66 8.39
C GLN A 357 -6.22 15.31 7.69
N ASP A 358 -5.73 16.19 6.82
CA ASP A 358 -4.49 16.03 6.07
C ASP A 358 -3.28 15.92 7.01
N SER A 359 -3.11 16.90 7.91
CA SER A 359 -2.03 16.88 8.90
C SER A 359 -2.10 15.66 9.82
N ALA A 360 -3.30 15.20 10.19
CA ALA A 360 -3.49 13.99 10.99
C ALA A 360 -3.12 12.71 10.21
N MET A 361 -3.43 12.62 8.92
CA MET A 361 -3.02 11.50 8.06
C MET A 361 -1.50 11.42 7.95
N PHE A 362 -0.82 12.55 7.67
CA PHE A 362 0.65 12.58 7.65
C PHE A 362 1.25 12.20 9.00
N ARG A 363 0.63 12.65 10.11
CA ARG A 363 1.02 12.19 11.45
C ARG A 363 0.90 10.68 11.59
N ALA A 364 -0.19 10.08 11.13
CA ALA A 364 -0.39 8.63 11.22
C ALA A 364 0.64 7.85 10.40
N HIS A 365 1.03 8.36 9.24
CA HIS A 365 2.04 7.75 8.38
C HIS A 365 3.46 7.87 8.92
N PHE A 366 3.84 9.08 9.32
CA PHE A 366 5.24 9.47 9.47
C PHE A 366 5.67 9.72 10.91
N ASN A 367 4.73 9.73 11.87
CA ASN A 367 5.10 9.69 13.26
C ASN A 367 5.59 8.28 13.64
N GLN A 368 6.81 8.21 14.17
CA GLN A 368 7.48 6.96 14.58
C GLN A 368 6.69 6.08 15.56
N TYR A 369 5.66 6.61 16.23
CA TYR A 369 4.81 5.85 17.15
C TYR A 369 3.52 5.32 16.52
N LEU A 370 3.16 5.76 15.30
CA LEU A 370 1.85 5.46 14.69
C LEU A 370 1.97 4.59 13.43
N LEU A 371 2.91 4.93 12.54
CA LEU A 371 3.36 4.08 11.42
C LEU A 371 2.27 3.30 10.67
N MET A 372 1.14 3.95 10.41
CA MET A 372 -0.05 3.32 9.85
C MET A 372 0.02 3.18 8.32
N ASN A 373 -0.55 2.10 7.80
CA ASN A 373 -0.84 1.95 6.38
C ASN A 373 -1.94 2.94 5.92
N CYS A 374 -2.21 3.02 4.62
CA CYS A 374 -3.16 3.97 4.05
C CYS A 374 -4.55 3.91 4.69
N GLY A 375 -5.16 2.73 4.79
CA GLY A 375 -6.49 2.60 5.39
C GLY A 375 -6.55 3.08 6.84
N MET A 376 -5.57 2.69 7.65
CA MET A 376 -5.50 3.08 9.05
C MET A 376 -5.22 4.58 9.23
N ALA A 377 -4.33 5.16 8.42
CA ALA A 377 -4.00 6.58 8.48
C ALA A 377 -5.17 7.46 8.05
N ILE A 378 -5.91 7.04 7.00
CA ILE A 378 -7.15 7.68 6.58
C ILE A 378 -8.17 7.66 7.72
N ASN A 379 -8.37 6.50 8.35
CA ASN A 379 -9.25 6.40 9.51
C ASN A 379 -8.79 7.30 10.67
N TYR A 380 -7.49 7.34 10.96
CA TYR A 380 -6.94 8.24 11.98
C TYR A 380 -7.27 9.70 11.68
N GLY A 381 -7.10 10.15 10.43
CA GLY A 381 -7.46 11.51 10.02
C GLY A 381 -8.96 11.81 10.18
N LYS A 382 -9.82 10.86 9.81
CA LYS A 382 -11.28 10.96 9.99
C LYS A 382 -11.67 11.03 11.46
N ILE A 383 -11.05 10.22 12.30
CA ILE A 383 -11.31 10.24 13.73
C ILE A 383 -10.84 11.56 14.36
N PHE A 384 -9.68 12.07 13.95
CA PHE A 384 -9.13 13.31 14.45
C PHE A 384 -10.10 14.50 14.26
N ILE A 385 -10.76 14.58 13.12
CA ILE A 385 -11.77 15.62 12.88
C ILE A 385 -13.09 15.37 13.63
N LEU A 386 -13.50 14.11 13.81
CA LEU A 386 -14.72 13.77 14.57
C LEU A 386 -14.61 14.13 16.05
N GLN A 387 -13.41 14.03 16.64
CA GLN A 387 -13.15 14.39 18.03
C GLN A 387 -13.19 15.89 18.30
N ASP A 388 -12.84 16.71 17.30
CA ASP A 388 -12.73 18.16 17.44
C ASP A 388 -14.10 18.84 17.66
N ALA A 389 -15.19 18.25 17.15
CA ALA A 389 -16.56 18.69 17.43
C ALA A 389 -17.59 17.54 17.22
N PRO A 390 -17.68 16.59 18.17
CA PRO A 390 -18.41 15.32 17.98
C PRO A 390 -19.93 15.46 17.82
N THR A 391 -20.49 16.61 18.24
CA THR A 391 -21.91 16.95 18.09
C THR A 391 -22.19 17.84 16.88
N SER A 392 -21.16 18.37 16.22
CA SER A 392 -21.32 19.21 15.04
C SER A 392 -21.58 18.35 13.80
N LYS A 393 -22.48 18.81 12.94
CA LYS A 393 -22.83 18.13 11.69
C LYS A 393 -21.67 18.12 10.69
N TYR A 394 -20.88 19.19 10.65
CA TYR A 394 -19.89 19.42 9.60
C TYR A 394 -18.64 18.49 9.66
N PRO A 395 -18.04 18.20 10.83
CA PRO A 395 -16.94 17.23 10.91
C PRO A 395 -17.39 15.81 10.54
N LYS A 396 -18.60 15.40 10.93
CA LYS A 396 -19.18 14.11 10.53
C LYS A 396 -19.29 14.00 9.02
N GLN A 397 -19.87 15.01 8.39
CA GLN A 397 -19.97 15.06 6.95
C GLN A 397 -18.59 14.99 6.26
N ASN A 398 -17.59 15.71 6.77
CA ASN A 398 -16.23 15.67 6.22
C ASN A 398 -15.59 14.28 6.35
N ALA A 399 -15.76 13.60 7.49
CA ALA A 399 -15.28 12.23 7.63
C ALA A 399 -15.98 11.26 6.64
N TRP A 400 -17.28 11.46 6.44
CA TRP A 400 -18.11 10.58 5.62
C TRP A 400 -17.87 10.77 4.12
N MET A 401 -17.64 11.99 3.63
CA MET A 401 -17.60 12.24 2.18
C MET A 401 -16.35 11.70 1.47
N TYR A 402 -15.27 11.40 2.17
CA TYR A 402 -14.03 10.99 1.51
C TYR A 402 -13.95 9.49 1.21
N TYR A 403 -13.74 9.17 -0.05
CA TYR A 403 -13.44 7.84 -0.57
C TYR A 403 -11.94 7.56 -0.62
N TRP A 404 -11.58 6.32 -0.32
CA TRP A 404 -10.27 5.75 -0.64
C TRP A 404 -10.40 4.81 -1.84
N ILE A 405 -9.92 5.26 -2.99
CA ILE A 405 -9.88 4.45 -4.22
C ILE A 405 -8.49 3.82 -4.29
N GLY A 406 -8.40 2.55 -3.92
CA GLY A 406 -7.15 1.84 -3.74
C GLY A 406 -7.28 0.70 -2.74
N ASP A 407 -6.17 0.01 -2.52
CA ASP A 407 -6.06 -1.06 -1.53
C ASP A 407 -5.97 -0.47 -0.11
N PRO A 408 -6.86 -0.82 0.83
CA PRO A 408 -6.83 -0.28 2.19
C PRO A 408 -5.64 -0.77 3.03
N GLY A 409 -5.02 -1.89 2.65
CA GLY A 409 -3.88 -2.49 3.33
C GLY A 409 -2.52 -2.10 2.75
N ILE A 410 -2.48 -1.14 1.80
CA ILE A 410 -1.23 -0.68 1.20
C ILE A 410 -0.45 0.22 2.18
N ASP A 411 0.83 -0.07 2.36
CA ASP A 411 1.72 0.73 3.20
C ASP A 411 2.25 1.95 2.42
N VAL A 412 2.62 3.04 3.10
CA VAL A 412 3.37 4.14 2.46
C VAL A 412 4.87 3.92 2.60
N TRP A 413 5.64 4.40 1.62
CA TRP A 413 7.09 4.36 1.63
C TRP A 413 7.70 5.49 2.48
N ARG A 414 8.66 5.16 3.36
CA ARG A 414 9.19 6.05 4.42
C ARG A 414 10.73 6.13 4.46
N GLY A 415 11.45 5.50 3.54
CA GLY A 415 12.88 5.71 3.37
C GLY A 415 13.82 4.56 3.74
N TYR A 416 15.12 4.90 3.69
CA TYR A 416 16.31 4.04 3.63
C TYR A 416 17.00 3.85 5.01
N PRO A 417 17.76 2.75 5.26
CA PRO A 417 18.00 1.58 4.40
C PRO A 417 16.82 0.63 4.23
N TRP A 418 16.57 0.26 2.98
CA TRP A 418 15.66 -0.80 2.60
C TRP A 418 16.14 -2.13 3.20
N PRO A 419 15.34 -2.89 3.96
CA PRO A 419 15.75 -4.21 4.38
C PRO A 419 15.80 -5.19 3.20
N THR A 420 16.76 -6.11 3.27
CA THR A 420 17.02 -7.19 2.33
C THR A 420 17.00 -8.58 3.01
N LEU A 421 16.54 -9.61 2.29
CA LEU A 421 16.51 -11.01 2.70
C LEU A 421 17.91 -11.53 2.49
N ASP A 422 18.62 -11.68 3.60
CA ASP A 422 19.99 -12.14 3.67
C ASP A 422 20.07 -13.63 3.37
N SER A 423 19.34 -14.44 4.15
CA SER A 423 19.37 -15.89 4.00
C SER A 423 18.11 -16.58 4.53
N VAL A 424 17.84 -17.76 3.98
CA VAL A 424 16.92 -18.76 4.53
C VAL A 424 17.76 -19.99 4.86
N LYS A 425 17.88 -20.34 6.14
CA LYS A 425 18.69 -21.47 6.62
C LYS A 425 17.78 -22.54 7.21
N PHE A 426 18.18 -23.79 6.99
CA PHE A 426 17.44 -24.97 7.41
C PHE A 426 18.27 -25.73 8.45
N GLY A 427 17.89 -25.59 9.73
CA GLY A 427 18.51 -26.28 10.88
C GLY A 427 17.46 -27.02 11.70
N SER A 428 17.52 -26.98 13.03
CA SER A 428 16.42 -27.50 13.88
C SER A 428 15.06 -26.82 13.58
N GLN A 429 15.11 -25.61 13.02
CA GLN A 429 13.99 -24.81 12.52
C GLN A 429 14.42 -24.11 11.22
N ILE A 430 13.47 -23.52 10.51
CA ILE A 430 13.75 -22.63 9.38
C ILE A 430 14.05 -21.24 9.95
N GLU A 431 15.26 -20.73 9.73
CA GLU A 431 15.65 -19.37 10.07
C GLU A 431 15.58 -18.50 8.81
N VAL A 432 14.84 -17.40 8.88
CA VAL A 432 14.81 -16.36 7.85
C VAL A 432 15.49 -15.12 8.41
N ARG A 433 16.58 -14.67 7.77
CA ARG A 433 17.37 -13.53 8.21
C ARG A 433 17.21 -12.33 7.29
N ILE A 434 16.94 -11.17 7.89
CA ILE A 434 16.74 -9.87 7.23
C ILE A 434 17.80 -8.89 7.73
N ILE A 435 18.42 -8.16 6.80
CA ILE A 435 19.45 -7.14 7.08
C ILE A 435 19.15 -5.86 6.31
N ALA A 436 19.68 -4.72 6.71
CA ALA A 436 19.59 -3.48 5.97
C ALA A 436 20.49 -3.54 4.72
N MET A 437 19.95 -3.15 3.56
CA MET A 437 20.76 -2.96 2.34
C MET A 437 21.81 -1.88 2.59
N GLY A 438 23.08 -2.17 2.30
CA GLY A 438 24.18 -1.24 2.56
C GLY A 438 25.00 -1.64 3.78
N PRO A 439 24.62 -1.23 5.02
CA PRO A 439 25.43 -1.51 6.20
C PRO A 439 25.41 -3.00 6.61
N HIS A 440 24.55 -3.82 5.98
CA HIS A 440 24.35 -5.24 6.30
C HIS A 440 24.01 -5.49 7.78
N ALA A 441 23.49 -4.47 8.46
CA ALA A 441 23.10 -4.54 9.84
C ALA A 441 21.79 -5.32 9.98
N PRO A 442 21.63 -6.15 11.01
CA PRO A 442 20.35 -6.80 11.31
C PRO A 442 19.16 -5.83 11.38
N VAL A 443 18.00 -6.25 10.85
CA VAL A 443 16.77 -5.47 10.94
C VAL A 443 15.76 -6.23 11.80
N SER A 444 15.51 -5.71 13.00
CA SER A 444 14.51 -6.23 13.94
C SER A 444 13.09 -5.76 13.60
N GLY A 445 12.08 -6.53 14.02
CA GLY A 445 10.66 -6.19 13.89
C GLY A 445 10.08 -6.38 12.48
N THR A 446 10.82 -6.98 11.55
CA THR A 446 10.32 -7.29 10.20
C THR A 446 9.31 -8.43 10.28
N LYS A 447 8.10 -8.23 9.75
CA LYS A 447 7.08 -9.27 9.57
C LYS A 447 7.51 -10.22 8.46
N VAL A 448 7.87 -11.44 8.81
CA VAL A 448 8.20 -12.52 7.89
C VAL A 448 7.03 -13.49 7.80
N CYS A 449 6.60 -13.80 6.57
CA CYS A 449 5.60 -14.82 6.29
C CYS A 449 6.22 -15.99 5.51
N ILE A 450 5.93 -17.22 5.93
CA ILE A 450 6.12 -18.41 5.10
C ILE A 450 4.74 -18.95 4.71
N HIS A 451 4.47 -18.97 3.41
CA HIS A 451 3.17 -19.35 2.85
C HIS A 451 3.33 -20.44 1.79
N ARG A 452 2.56 -21.52 1.88
CA ARG A 452 2.54 -22.60 0.90
C ARG A 452 1.66 -22.24 -0.30
N ASP A 453 2.17 -22.46 -1.50
CA ASP A 453 1.39 -22.35 -2.73
C ASP A 453 0.23 -23.37 -2.71
N GLY A 454 -1.00 -22.90 -2.92
CA GLY A 454 -2.21 -23.71 -2.76
C GLY A 454 -2.70 -23.89 -1.31
N GLY A 455 -2.09 -23.21 -0.34
CA GLY A 455 -2.58 -23.12 1.04
C GLY A 455 -2.19 -24.27 1.98
N GLY A 456 -2.69 -24.20 3.21
CA GLY A 456 -2.46 -25.21 4.28
C GLY A 456 -1.29 -24.91 5.22
N TYR A 457 -0.29 -24.14 4.79
CA TYR A 457 0.75 -23.60 5.67
C TYR A 457 0.86 -22.09 5.48
N HIS A 458 0.62 -21.35 6.56
CA HIS A 458 0.68 -19.90 6.59
C HIS A 458 1.10 -19.48 8.00
N LYS A 459 2.37 -19.09 8.14
CA LYS A 459 2.96 -18.72 9.44
C LYS A 459 3.62 -17.37 9.33
N ILE A 460 3.43 -16.55 10.36
CA ILE A 460 4.04 -15.23 10.50
C ILE A 460 4.93 -15.24 11.73
N ARG A 461 6.12 -14.68 11.60
CA ARG A 461 7.07 -14.41 12.69
C ARG A 461 7.71 -13.05 12.46
N TYR A 462 8.30 -12.50 13.50
CA TYR A 462 8.97 -11.22 13.43
C TYR A 462 10.45 -11.43 13.70
N THR A 463 11.29 -10.64 13.04
CA THR A 463 12.73 -10.73 13.26
C THR A 463 13.10 -10.20 14.63
N ASP A 464 14.00 -10.90 15.31
CA ASP A 464 14.59 -10.49 16.58
C ASP A 464 15.65 -9.38 16.39
N GLU A 465 16.39 -9.02 17.45
CA GLU A 465 17.48 -8.04 17.40
C GLU A 465 18.64 -8.43 16.46
N TYR A 466 18.76 -9.71 16.12
CA TYR A 466 19.76 -10.25 15.18
C TYR A 466 19.22 -10.36 13.76
N GLY A 467 18.00 -9.87 13.52
CA GLY A 467 17.36 -9.84 12.21
C GLY A 467 16.81 -11.21 11.81
N SER A 468 16.66 -12.14 12.75
CA SER A 468 16.28 -13.53 12.46
C SER A 468 14.85 -13.84 12.91
N ALA A 469 14.10 -14.56 12.08
CA ALA A 469 12.77 -15.08 12.37
C ALA A 469 12.76 -16.61 12.21
N TYR A 470 12.29 -17.33 13.23
CA TYR A 470 12.36 -18.80 13.29
C TYR A 470 10.99 -19.46 13.13
N PHE A 471 10.91 -20.41 12.20
CA PHE A 471 9.68 -21.12 11.84
C PHE A 471 9.81 -22.63 12.05
N PRO A 472 8.74 -23.30 12.49
CA PRO A 472 8.68 -24.75 12.42
C PRO A 472 8.74 -25.21 10.96
N TYR A 473 9.07 -26.49 10.76
CA TYR A 473 8.94 -27.09 9.44
C TYR A 473 7.48 -27.30 9.06
N PRO A 474 7.14 -27.21 7.77
CA PRO A 474 5.81 -27.56 7.30
C PRO A 474 5.51 -29.06 7.41
N ASP A 475 4.24 -29.38 7.66
CA ASP A 475 3.77 -30.77 7.77
C ASP A 475 3.45 -31.44 6.42
N SER A 476 3.61 -30.72 5.30
CA SER A 476 3.21 -31.20 3.97
C SER A 476 4.19 -30.79 2.87
N ILE A 477 4.33 -31.64 1.86
CA ILE A 477 5.21 -31.40 0.71
C ILE A 477 4.63 -30.32 -0.21
N GLY A 478 5.47 -29.46 -0.78
CA GLY A 478 5.04 -28.47 -1.78
C GLY A 478 5.96 -27.26 -1.89
N LYS A 479 5.55 -26.27 -2.70
CA LYS A 479 6.23 -24.98 -2.87
C LYS A 479 5.83 -23.99 -1.77
N TYR A 480 6.80 -23.29 -1.22
CA TYR A 480 6.64 -22.30 -0.17
C TYR A 480 7.29 -20.99 -0.57
N TYR A 481 6.59 -19.89 -0.32
CA TYR A 481 7.09 -18.53 -0.48
C TYR A 481 7.52 -17.98 0.88
N VAL A 482 8.65 -17.29 0.89
CA VAL A 482 9.14 -16.53 2.05
C VAL A 482 9.05 -15.06 1.71
N THR A 483 8.32 -14.29 2.52
CA THR A 483 8.14 -12.85 2.33
C THR A 483 8.52 -12.07 3.57
N GLY A 484 9.41 -11.09 3.42
CA GLY A 484 9.66 -10.07 4.45
C GLY A 484 8.89 -8.79 4.13
N THR A 485 8.20 -8.21 5.12
CA THR A 485 7.48 -6.92 5.03
C THR A 485 7.68 -6.17 6.36
N ASN A 486 7.89 -4.85 6.36
CA ASN A 486 8.15 -4.12 7.61
C ASN A 486 7.02 -3.18 7.96
N GLN A 487 6.85 -3.00 9.26
CA GLN A 487 6.18 -1.85 9.86
C GLN A 487 7.04 -1.23 10.99
N SER A 488 8.36 -1.44 10.98
CA SER A 488 9.27 -0.88 12.00
C SER A 488 9.47 0.63 11.83
N GLN A 489 9.94 1.25 12.91
CA GLN A 489 10.06 2.71 13.11
C GLN A 489 10.93 3.47 12.13
N PHE A 490 11.77 2.79 11.34
CA PHE A 490 12.80 3.45 10.55
C PHE A 490 12.86 3.02 9.09
N TYR A 491 12.10 1.98 8.69
CA TYR A 491 12.26 1.36 7.38
C TYR A 491 10.92 0.99 6.75
N SER A 492 10.68 1.45 5.53
CA SER A 492 9.76 0.75 4.64
C SER A 492 10.52 -0.41 3.98
N ILE A 493 9.89 -1.57 3.79
CA ILE A 493 10.50 -2.72 3.12
C ILE A 493 10.03 -2.76 1.68
N ILE A 494 10.98 -2.96 0.76
CA ILE A 494 10.70 -3.59 -0.53
C ILE A 494 10.32 -5.03 -0.22
N PRO A 495 9.06 -5.45 -0.32
CA PRO A 495 8.63 -6.80 -0.04
C PRO A 495 9.50 -7.79 -0.79
N MET A 496 10.06 -8.71 -0.05
CA MET A 496 11.12 -9.57 -0.57
C MET A 496 10.62 -10.96 -0.69
N ARG A 497 10.66 -11.50 -1.89
CA ARG A 497 10.17 -12.84 -2.16
C ARG A 497 11.30 -13.80 -2.44
N ASP A 498 11.24 -14.95 -1.80
CA ASP A 498 12.01 -16.14 -2.16
C ASP A 498 11.11 -17.37 -2.14
N SER A 499 11.61 -18.50 -2.65
CA SER A 499 10.83 -19.75 -2.60
C SER A 499 11.66 -21.02 -2.47
N PHE A 500 11.07 -22.04 -1.86
CA PHE A 500 11.63 -23.38 -1.73
C PHE A 500 10.55 -24.47 -1.79
N ASN A 501 10.92 -25.67 -2.20
CA ASN A 501 10.11 -26.88 -2.11
C ASN A 501 10.47 -27.67 -0.85
N TYR A 502 9.49 -27.97 -0.01
CA TYR A 502 9.65 -28.91 1.10
C TYR A 502 9.29 -30.31 0.62
N THR A 503 10.17 -31.31 0.79
CA THR A 503 9.96 -32.67 0.25
C THR A 503 9.80 -33.76 1.33
N GLY A 504 9.70 -33.38 2.61
CA GLY A 504 9.24 -34.24 3.71
C GLY A 504 10.08 -35.49 4.01
N SER A 505 11.18 -35.71 3.30
CA SER A 505 12.12 -36.79 3.56
C SER A 505 13.25 -36.25 4.43
N PHE A 506 13.61 -36.93 5.51
CA PHE A 506 14.79 -36.55 6.28
C PHE A 506 16.03 -37.07 5.56
N GLY A 507 17.05 -36.22 5.35
CA GLY A 507 18.36 -36.65 4.91
C GLY A 507 18.99 -37.60 5.92
N GLU A 508 20.14 -38.21 5.57
CA GLU A 508 20.84 -39.22 6.40
C GLU A 508 21.12 -38.78 7.85
N GLN A 509 21.03 -37.47 8.15
CA GLN A 509 21.25 -36.87 9.47
C GLN A 509 19.98 -36.39 10.18
N GLY A 510 18.77 -36.80 9.76
CA GLY A 510 17.52 -36.46 10.44
C GLY A 510 17.03 -35.01 10.21
N GLN A 511 17.61 -34.29 9.24
CA GLN A 511 17.17 -32.95 8.82
C GLN A 511 16.29 -33.06 7.58
N PRO A 512 15.20 -32.29 7.45
CA PRO A 512 14.32 -32.38 6.29
C PRO A 512 15.04 -31.96 4.99
N LEU A 513 14.74 -32.67 3.91
CA LEU A 513 15.23 -32.38 2.56
C LEU A 513 14.38 -31.27 1.95
N VAL A 514 15.05 -30.15 1.68
CA VAL A 514 14.47 -28.97 1.05
C VAL A 514 15.14 -28.75 -0.30
N GLU A 515 14.37 -28.41 -1.32
CA GLU A 515 14.85 -28.14 -2.66
C GLU A 515 14.58 -26.68 -3.03
N LEU A 516 15.61 -25.91 -3.36
CA LEU A 516 15.44 -24.58 -3.95
C LEU A 516 15.09 -24.74 -5.42
N ILE A 517 14.02 -24.07 -5.85
CA ILE A 517 13.42 -24.26 -7.17
C ILE A 517 13.80 -23.19 -8.18
N GLU A 518 14.36 -22.08 -7.73
CA GLU A 518 14.57 -20.90 -8.57
C GLU A 518 16.03 -20.44 -8.51
N TRP A 519 16.61 -20.25 -9.68
CA TRP A 519 17.77 -19.40 -9.86
C TRP A 519 17.31 -17.95 -9.86
N ASN A 520 17.96 -17.12 -9.04
CA ASN A 520 17.55 -15.73 -8.96
C ASN A 520 18.75 -14.82 -8.72
N LEU A 521 18.83 -13.71 -9.46
CA LEU A 521 19.64 -12.55 -9.09
C LEU A 521 18.65 -11.47 -8.66
N LYS A 522 18.58 -11.22 -7.35
CA LYS A 522 17.58 -10.30 -6.77
C LYS A 522 17.75 -8.90 -7.37
N PRO A 523 16.67 -8.10 -7.48
CA PRO A 523 16.76 -6.72 -7.97
C PRO A 523 17.87 -5.95 -7.25
N LEU A 524 18.68 -5.22 -8.02
CA LEU A 524 19.73 -4.37 -7.48
C LEU A 524 19.14 -3.04 -7.05
N GLN A 525 19.86 -2.33 -6.16
CA GLN A 525 19.53 -0.93 -5.97
C GLN A 525 19.83 -0.17 -7.29
N PRO A 526 18.85 0.60 -7.78
CA PRO A 526 18.88 1.38 -9.02
C PRO A 526 20.00 2.37 -9.07
N ILE A 527 20.18 3.04 -7.94
CA ILE A 527 21.07 4.15 -7.71
C ILE A 527 21.80 3.84 -6.41
N SER A 528 23.10 3.61 -6.49
CA SER A 528 23.96 3.48 -5.32
C SER A 528 24.59 4.83 -5.03
N THR A 529 24.04 5.57 -4.06
CA THR A 529 24.69 6.76 -3.46
C THR A 529 25.74 6.39 -2.40
N PHE A 530 25.81 5.10 -2.04
CA PHE A 530 26.78 4.55 -1.11
C PHE A 530 28.05 4.10 -1.83
N SER A 531 29.17 4.06 -1.11
CA SER A 531 30.44 3.49 -1.58
C SER A 531 30.43 1.97 -1.77
N THR A 532 29.28 1.31 -1.61
CA THR A 532 29.11 -0.15 -1.71
C THR A 532 27.71 -0.54 -2.17
N GLN A 533 27.60 -1.63 -2.93
CA GLN A 533 26.35 -2.26 -3.36
C GLN A 533 26.29 -3.72 -2.92
N THR A 534 25.25 -4.11 -2.17
CA THR A 534 24.96 -5.52 -1.85
C THR A 534 24.23 -6.19 -3.00
N ILE A 535 24.63 -7.41 -3.36
CA ILE A 535 24.06 -8.22 -4.44
C ILE A 535 23.68 -9.59 -3.88
N SER A 536 22.40 -9.94 -3.89
CA SER A 536 21.89 -11.22 -3.37
C SER A 536 21.38 -12.11 -4.50
N TYR A 537 21.64 -13.42 -4.42
CA TYR A 537 21.26 -14.40 -5.43
C TYR A 537 21.00 -15.80 -4.85
N SER A 538 20.26 -16.62 -5.59
CA SER A 538 19.85 -17.99 -5.21
C SER A 538 20.38 -19.00 -6.21
N VAL A 539 20.87 -20.14 -5.69
CA VAL A 539 21.36 -21.29 -6.45
C VAL A 539 20.38 -22.45 -6.25
N ALA A 540 19.73 -22.90 -7.33
CA ALA A 540 18.71 -23.94 -7.27
C ALA A 540 19.30 -25.34 -6.97
N GLY A 541 18.50 -26.22 -6.37
CA GLY A 541 18.84 -27.62 -6.08
C GLY A 541 18.52 -28.06 -4.65
N LYS A 542 18.82 -29.32 -4.33
CA LYS A 542 18.58 -29.92 -3.01
C LYS A 542 19.57 -29.40 -1.96
N LEU A 543 19.08 -28.75 -0.91
CA LEU A 543 19.85 -28.30 0.25
C LEU A 543 20.46 -29.50 0.97
N GLY A 544 21.78 -29.46 1.21
CA GLY A 544 22.56 -30.57 1.77
C GLY A 544 23.18 -31.50 0.72
N SER A 545 22.81 -31.39 -0.57
CA SER A 545 23.56 -32.00 -1.66
C SER A 545 24.94 -31.35 -1.79
N LYS A 546 26.01 -32.15 -1.89
CA LYS A 546 27.37 -31.65 -2.14
C LYS A 546 27.62 -31.29 -3.62
N VAL A 547 26.60 -31.37 -4.47
CA VAL A 547 26.74 -31.04 -5.89
C VAL A 547 26.61 -29.54 -6.06
N GLY A 548 27.73 -28.83 -5.90
CA GLY A 548 27.83 -27.41 -6.19
C GLY A 548 27.91 -27.12 -7.67
N GLN A 549 27.30 -26.00 -8.09
CA GLN A 549 27.33 -25.50 -9.46
C GLN A 549 28.25 -24.29 -9.56
N PHE A 550 28.93 -24.15 -10.70
CA PHE A 550 29.84 -23.03 -10.91
C PHE A 550 29.07 -21.73 -11.17
N ILE A 551 29.39 -20.68 -10.43
CA ILE A 551 28.77 -19.36 -10.52
C ILE A 551 29.82 -18.34 -10.96
N ASP A 552 29.56 -17.64 -12.05
CA ASP A 552 30.27 -16.43 -12.46
C ASP A 552 29.37 -15.22 -12.24
N LEU A 553 29.69 -14.41 -11.23
CA LEU A 553 29.01 -13.14 -10.93
C LEU A 553 29.99 -11.99 -11.12
N SER A 554 29.69 -11.12 -12.09
CA SER A 554 30.62 -10.07 -12.53
C SER A 554 29.90 -8.76 -12.82
N VAL A 555 30.60 -7.64 -12.62
CA VAL A 555 30.13 -6.28 -12.92
C VAL A 555 30.77 -5.78 -14.21
N PHE A 556 29.96 -5.15 -15.07
CA PHE A 556 30.33 -4.61 -16.37
C PHE A 556 29.96 -3.13 -16.45
N ASP A 557 30.79 -2.33 -17.11
CA ASP A 557 30.43 -0.94 -17.45
C ASP A 557 29.51 -0.90 -18.69
N ALA A 558 29.02 0.31 -19.03
CA ALA A 558 28.13 0.52 -20.18
C ALA A 558 28.71 0.11 -21.54
N SER A 559 30.04 -0.05 -21.67
CA SER A 559 30.67 -0.54 -22.89
C SER A 559 30.68 -2.08 -22.99
N GLY A 560 30.18 -2.77 -21.96
CA GLY A 560 30.26 -4.23 -21.84
C GLY A 560 31.62 -4.72 -21.35
N ARG A 561 32.51 -3.83 -20.89
CA ARG A 561 33.80 -4.22 -20.31
C ARG A 561 33.59 -4.65 -18.86
N ARG A 562 34.08 -5.84 -18.53
CA ARG A 562 34.07 -6.36 -17.15
C ARG A 562 34.98 -5.52 -16.26
N VAL A 563 34.40 -4.85 -15.28
CA VAL A 563 35.12 -3.97 -14.35
C VAL A 563 35.49 -4.68 -13.04
N ARG A 564 34.65 -5.61 -12.57
CA ARG A 564 34.87 -6.33 -11.32
C ARG A 564 34.38 -7.77 -11.42
N ASN A 565 35.15 -8.73 -10.90
CA ASN A 565 34.65 -10.09 -10.66
C ASN A 565 34.27 -10.19 -9.18
N LEU A 566 33.04 -10.59 -8.89
CA LEU A 566 32.54 -10.70 -7.52
C LEU A 566 32.57 -12.14 -7.03
N VAL A 567 32.18 -13.07 -7.89
CA VAL A 567 32.17 -14.52 -7.60
C VAL A 567 32.61 -15.28 -8.84
N SER A 568 33.47 -16.27 -8.65
CA SER A 568 33.91 -17.20 -9.70
C SER A 568 34.27 -18.53 -9.04
N ASP A 569 33.26 -19.20 -8.48
CA ASP A 569 33.44 -20.40 -7.67
C ASP A 569 32.21 -21.32 -7.71
N LYS A 570 32.37 -22.57 -7.26
CA LYS A 570 31.28 -23.52 -7.09
C LYS A 570 30.50 -23.23 -5.83
N HIS A 571 29.21 -22.97 -5.98
CA HIS A 571 28.28 -22.76 -4.89
C HIS A 571 27.33 -23.96 -4.79
N ASN A 572 27.15 -24.49 -3.57
CA ASN A 572 26.11 -25.46 -3.28
C ASN A 572 24.72 -24.80 -3.40
N PRO A 573 23.63 -25.57 -3.54
CA PRO A 573 22.29 -25.00 -3.48
C PRO A 573 22.10 -24.18 -2.20
N GLY A 574 21.64 -22.94 -2.35
CA GLY A 574 21.55 -21.99 -1.24
C GLY A 574 21.33 -20.54 -1.68
N HIS A 575 21.17 -19.67 -0.69
CA HIS A 575 21.13 -18.22 -0.87
C HIS A 575 22.49 -17.61 -0.53
N TYR A 576 22.95 -16.68 -1.36
CA TYR A 576 24.24 -16.02 -1.23
C TYR A 576 24.09 -14.51 -1.38
N SER A 577 25.01 -13.78 -0.76
CA SER A 577 25.14 -12.33 -0.93
C SER A 577 26.61 -11.95 -1.07
N VAL A 578 26.90 -10.96 -1.90
CA VAL A 578 28.24 -10.38 -2.07
C VAL A 578 28.16 -8.86 -2.17
N THR A 579 29.16 -8.17 -1.63
CA THR A 579 29.23 -6.71 -1.65
C THR A 579 30.22 -6.26 -2.71
N TRP A 580 29.76 -5.41 -3.63
CA TRP A 580 30.61 -4.67 -4.54
C TRP A 580 30.98 -3.32 -3.92
N ASP A 581 32.26 -3.06 -3.73
CA ASP A 581 32.82 -1.83 -3.14
C ASP A 581 32.91 -0.64 -4.12
N CYS A 582 32.14 -0.69 -5.21
CA CYS A 582 32.16 0.30 -6.29
C CYS A 582 33.57 0.54 -6.89
N LYS A 583 34.47 -0.43 -6.76
CA LYS A 583 35.82 -0.41 -7.35
C LYS A 583 35.95 -1.42 -8.47
N ASP A 584 36.89 -1.15 -9.38
CA ASP A 584 37.31 -2.09 -10.41
C ASP A 584 38.27 -3.16 -9.85
N ASN A 585 38.68 -4.12 -10.67
CA ASN A 585 39.64 -5.18 -10.29
C ASN A 585 41.03 -4.65 -9.88
N ARG A 586 41.36 -3.37 -10.16
CA ARG A 586 42.61 -2.73 -9.75
C ARG A 586 42.48 -1.99 -8.41
N GLY A 587 41.30 -2.01 -7.80
CA GLY A 587 41.00 -1.29 -6.57
C GLY A 587 40.74 0.21 -6.78
N LEU A 588 40.58 0.66 -8.04
CA LEU A 588 40.27 2.05 -8.35
C LEU A 588 38.76 2.26 -8.32
N ASN A 589 38.31 3.40 -7.82
CA ASN A 589 36.89 3.73 -7.79
C ASN A 589 36.33 3.80 -9.22
N CYS A 590 35.23 3.09 -9.46
CA CYS A 590 34.47 3.24 -10.69
C CYS A 590 33.89 4.66 -10.81
N PRO A 591 33.88 5.28 -12.01
CA PRO A 591 33.23 6.58 -12.22
C PRO A 591 31.71 6.51 -12.05
N SER A 592 31.06 7.66 -11.87
CA SER A 592 29.59 7.72 -11.95
C SER A 592 29.13 7.27 -13.35
N GLY A 593 28.10 6.43 -13.41
CA GLY A 593 27.64 5.85 -14.67
C GLY A 593 26.82 4.58 -14.50
N VAL A 594 26.41 3.99 -15.62
CA VAL A 594 25.60 2.77 -15.66
C VAL A 594 26.50 1.53 -15.60
N TYR A 595 26.11 0.57 -14.76
CA TYR A 595 26.77 -0.71 -14.57
C TYR A 595 25.77 -1.86 -14.67
N PHE A 596 26.28 -3.03 -15.03
CA PHE A 596 25.50 -4.25 -15.19
C PHE A 596 26.13 -5.37 -14.37
N VAL A 597 25.35 -6.01 -13.51
CA VAL A 597 25.74 -7.23 -12.80
C VAL A 597 25.17 -8.41 -13.54
N ARG A 598 26.05 -9.31 -13.97
CA ARG A 598 25.67 -10.52 -14.68
C ARG A 598 26.00 -11.75 -13.84
N MET A 599 25.03 -12.65 -13.72
CA MET A 599 25.21 -13.99 -13.16
C MET A 599 25.10 -15.01 -14.29
N ASN A 600 26.11 -15.86 -14.41
CA ASN A 600 26.12 -17.00 -15.33
C ASN A 600 26.36 -18.28 -14.55
N THR A 601 25.60 -19.31 -14.90
CA THR A 601 25.80 -20.71 -14.52
C THR A 601 25.66 -21.56 -15.77
N GLU A 602 25.78 -22.89 -15.64
CA GLU A 602 25.59 -23.80 -16.78
C GLU A 602 24.17 -23.72 -17.36
N ASP A 603 23.16 -23.60 -16.49
CA ASP A 603 21.74 -23.64 -16.87
C ASP A 603 21.02 -22.29 -16.73
N PHE A 604 21.69 -21.24 -16.26
CA PHE A 604 21.05 -19.95 -15.96
C PHE A 604 21.93 -18.74 -16.30
N HIS A 605 21.35 -17.78 -17.02
CA HIS A 605 21.98 -16.51 -17.35
C HIS A 605 21.03 -15.36 -17.03
N THR A 606 21.49 -14.39 -16.24
CA THR A 606 20.72 -13.19 -15.95
C THR A 606 21.63 -11.97 -15.80
N CYS A 607 21.05 -10.79 -16.05
CA CYS A 607 21.74 -9.51 -15.99
C CYS A 607 20.81 -8.49 -15.32
N LYS A 608 21.35 -7.72 -14.37
CA LYS A 608 20.65 -6.63 -13.68
C LYS A 608 21.44 -5.34 -13.80
N ARG A 609 20.76 -4.23 -14.06
CA ARG A 609 21.35 -2.89 -14.21
C ARG A 609 21.36 -2.15 -12.87
N THR A 610 22.38 -1.33 -12.64
CA THR A 610 22.48 -0.36 -11.53
C THR A 610 23.22 0.89 -12.00
N ILE A 611 23.02 2.02 -11.32
CA ILE A 611 23.63 3.32 -11.58
C ILE A 611 24.48 3.67 -10.37
N LEU A 612 25.74 4.06 -10.60
CA LEU A 612 26.61 4.61 -9.59
C LEU A 612 26.57 6.15 -9.69
N ILE A 613 26.25 6.83 -8.60
CA ILE A 613 26.28 8.30 -8.49
C ILE A 613 27.22 8.67 -7.34
N LYS A 614 28.09 9.65 -7.57
CA LYS A 614 29.05 10.17 -6.58
C LYS A 614 28.77 11.62 -6.26
#